data_AF-A0A183ITT7-F1
#
_entry.id   AF-A0A183ITT7-F1
#
_cell.length_a   1.000
_cell.length_b   1.000
_cell.length_c   1.000
_cell.angle_alpha   90.00
_cell.angle_beta   90.00
_cell.angle_gamma   90.00
#
_symmetry.space_group_name_H-M   'P 1'
#
loop_
_entity.id
_entity.type
_entity.pdbx_description
1 polymer ?
#
loop_
_entity_poly.entity_id
_entity_poly.type
_entity_poly.pdbx_seq_one_letter_code
_entity_poly.pdbx_strand_id
1 'polypeptide(L)'
;MLTDREKRKQISVRGIAQVENVANIKKTFNRHLHFTMIKDRNVSTPRDYYFALAHTVRDHLVSRWIRTQQHYYDKDPKRVYYLSLEFYMGRTLTNTMMNLGVQATCDEALYQVKYVLGNNPQMT
;
A
#
# COMPACT_ATOMS: atom_id res chain seq x y z
N MET A 1 36.09 3.99 5.62
CA MET A 1 34.81 4.59 6.08
C MET A 1 33.93 4.81 4.85
N LEU A 2 32.68 4.35 4.83
CA LEU A 2 31.78 4.60 3.68
C LEU A 2 31.58 6.11 3.53
N THR A 3 31.69 6.63 2.30
CA THR A 3 31.38 8.03 2.01
C THR A 3 29.90 8.32 2.29
N ASP A 4 29.55 9.55 2.68
CA ASP A 4 28.15 9.92 3.01
C ASP A 4 27.17 9.63 1.85
N ARG A 5 27.67 9.64 0.62
CA ARG A 5 26.93 9.23 -0.58
C ARG A 5 26.60 7.74 -0.62
N GLU A 6 27.46 6.88 -0.07
CA GLU A 6 27.26 5.43 -0.02
C GLU A 6 26.32 5.03 1.14
N LYS A 7 26.37 5.75 2.27
CA LYS A 7 25.43 5.56 3.38
C LYS A 7 23.98 5.90 2.98
N ARG A 8 23.78 6.92 2.15
CA ARG A 8 22.45 7.38 1.69
C ARG A 8 21.77 6.47 0.66
N LYS A 9 22.55 5.64 -0.05
CA LYS A 9 22.01 4.64 -1.01
C LYS A 9 21.41 3.40 -0.34
N GLN A 10 21.47 3.32 0.98
CA GLN A 10 21.01 2.17 1.74
C GLN A 10 19.49 2.24 1.94
N ILE A 11 18.73 1.92 0.89
CA ILE A 11 17.28 1.73 1.00
C ILE A 11 17.07 0.51 1.90
N SER A 12 16.29 0.66 2.98
CA SER A 12 15.97 -0.43 3.92
C SER A 12 15.28 -1.62 3.22
N VAL A 13 14.57 -1.36 2.12
CA VAL A 13 13.89 -2.36 1.29
C VAL A 13 14.51 -2.40 -0.10
N ARG A 14 15.38 -3.39 -0.33
CA ARG A 14 16.13 -3.58 -1.59
C ARG A 14 15.29 -4.20 -2.73
N GLY A 15 14.26 -4.98 -2.41
CA GLY A 15 13.32 -5.49 -3.42
C GLY A 15 12.24 -4.46 -3.79
N ILE A 16 11.95 -4.29 -5.08
CA ILE A 16 10.60 -3.84 -5.46
C ILE A 16 9.71 -5.01 -5.04
N ALA A 17 8.64 -4.78 -4.27
CA ALA A 17 7.65 -5.83 -4.03
C ALA A 17 7.18 -6.35 -5.40
N GLN A 18 7.73 -7.49 -5.82
CA GLN A 18 7.44 -8.11 -7.11
C GLN A 18 6.26 -9.05 -6.95
N VAL A 19 5.42 -9.04 -7.99
CA VAL A 19 4.31 -9.96 -8.27
C VAL A 19 3.47 -10.25 -7.04
N GLU A 20 2.48 -9.39 -6.82
CA GLU A 20 1.60 -9.50 -5.66
C GLU A 20 0.83 -10.82 -5.73
N ASN A 21 1.24 -11.72 -4.84
CA ASN A 21 0.50 -12.92 -4.55
C ASN A 21 -0.65 -12.54 -3.60
N VAL A 22 -1.85 -13.01 -3.91
CA VAL A 22 -3.06 -12.87 -3.07
C VAL A 22 -2.77 -13.22 -1.61
N ALA A 23 -1.93 -14.24 -1.36
CA ALA A 23 -1.53 -14.62 0.00
C ALA A 23 -0.78 -13.50 0.75
N ASN A 24 0.11 -12.77 0.08
CA ASN A 24 0.85 -11.67 0.68
C ASN A 24 -0.06 -10.47 0.95
N ILE A 25 -0.96 -10.12 0.02
CA ILE A 25 -1.94 -9.05 0.25
C ILE A 25 -2.80 -9.38 1.47
N LYS A 26 -3.32 -10.61 1.57
CA LYS A 26 -4.10 -11.04 2.75
C LYS A 26 -3.30 -10.91 4.04
N LYS A 27 -2.03 -11.35 4.04
CA LYS A 27 -1.17 -11.27 5.23
C LYS A 27 -0.97 -9.80 5.66
N THR A 28 -0.63 -8.92 4.72
CA THR A 28 -0.41 -7.50 4.99
C THR A 28 -1.70 -6.80 5.41
N PHE A 29 -2.83 -7.14 4.79
CA PHE A 29 -4.15 -6.66 5.17
C PHE A 29 -4.50 -7.01 6.62
N ASN A 30 -4.37 -8.29 7.00
CA ASN A 30 -4.62 -8.72 8.38
C ASN A 30 -3.65 -8.06 9.36
N ARG A 31 -2.38 -7.86 8.95
CA ARG A 31 -1.41 -7.12 9.75
C ARG A 31 -1.88 -5.68 10.00
N HIS A 32 -2.37 -4.97 8.99
CA HIS A 32 -2.88 -3.60 9.17
C HIS A 32 -4.19 -3.57 9.95
N LEU A 33 -5.09 -4.54 9.76
CA LEU A 33 -6.29 -4.65 10.58
C LEU A 33 -5.95 -4.82 12.06
N HIS A 34 -4.98 -5.68 12.36
CA HIS A 34 -4.59 -5.96 13.74
C HIS A 34 -3.74 -4.84 14.37
N PHE A 35 -2.66 -4.41 13.70
CA PHE A 35 -1.69 -3.47 14.29
C PHE A 35 -1.99 -2.01 13.99
N THR A 36 -2.62 -1.69 12.86
CA THR A 36 -2.92 -0.30 12.48
C THR A 36 -4.32 0.10 12.90
N MET A 37 -5.32 -0.77 12.69
CA MET A 37 -6.70 -0.49 13.11
C MET A 37 -6.95 -0.88 14.56
N ILE A 38 -6.10 -1.74 15.17
CA ILE A 38 -6.28 -2.25 16.53
C ILE A 38 -7.64 -2.96 16.67
N LYS A 39 -7.96 -3.77 15.65
CA LYS A 39 -9.22 -4.49 15.58
C LYS A 39 -8.99 -5.95 15.25
N ASP A 40 -9.82 -6.79 15.85
CA ASP A 40 -10.02 -8.14 15.38
C ASP A 40 -11.18 -8.18 14.38
N ARG A 41 -11.24 -9.23 13.57
CA ARG A 41 -12.23 -9.41 12.50
C ARG A 41 -13.68 -9.36 13.01
N ASN A 42 -13.91 -9.79 14.25
CA ASN A 42 -15.25 -9.83 14.85
C ASN A 42 -15.84 -8.44 15.14
N VAL A 43 -14.98 -7.44 15.41
CA VAL A 43 -15.39 -6.07 15.77
C VAL A 43 -15.10 -5.06 14.65
N SER A 44 -14.63 -5.54 13.50
CA SER A 44 -14.20 -4.70 12.38
C SER A 44 -15.39 -4.25 11.54
N THR A 45 -15.51 -2.94 11.32
CA THR A 45 -16.55 -2.35 10.47
C THR A 45 -16.10 -2.32 9.00
N PRO A 46 -17.02 -2.10 8.03
CA PRO A 46 -16.65 -1.91 6.62
C PRO A 46 -15.64 -0.77 6.39
N ARG A 47 -15.68 0.27 7.23
CA ARG A 47 -14.73 1.39 7.20
C ARG A 47 -13.33 0.95 7.62
N ASP A 48 -13.22 0.07 8.61
CA ASP A 48 -11.93 -0.46 9.06
C ASP A 48 -11.27 -1.32 7.98
N TYR A 49 -12.08 -2.12 7.27
CA TYR A 49 -11.60 -2.87 6.10
C TYR A 49 -11.12 -1.96 4.97
N TYR A 50 -11.81 -0.84 4.71
CA TYR A 50 -11.35 0.14 3.74
C TYR A 50 -9.96 0.71 4.13
N PHE A 51 -9.78 1.13 5.38
CA PHE A 51 -8.50 1.67 5.82
C PHE A 51 -7.38 0.62 5.85
N ALA A 52 -7.66 -0.60 6.29
CA ALA A 52 -6.69 -1.70 6.25
C ALA A 52 -6.22 -2.01 4.82
N LEU A 53 -7.13 -1.99 3.84
CA LEU A 53 -6.79 -2.13 2.43
C LEU A 53 -5.98 -0.94 1.92
N ALA A 54 -6.39 0.29 2.25
CA ALA A 54 -5.68 1.50 1.84
C ALA A 54 -4.24 1.53 2.37
N HIS A 55 -4.01 1.11 3.62
CA HIS A 55 -2.68 0.98 4.19
C HIS A 55 -1.86 -0.10 3.48
N THR A 56 -2.48 -1.24 3.16
CA THR A 56 -1.83 -2.31 2.39
C THR A 56 -1.33 -1.79 1.06
N VAL A 57 -2.20 -1.16 0.25
CA VAL A 57 -1.84 -0.59 -1.06
C VAL A 57 -0.79 0.54 -0.93
N ARG A 58 -0.87 1.35 0.12
CA ARG A 58 0.09 2.43 0.40
C ARG A 58 1.51 1.90 0.58
N ASP A 59 1.70 0.77 1.25
CA ASP A 59 3.04 0.19 1.46
C ASP A 59 3.75 -0.09 0.12
N HIS A 60 3.00 -0.54 -0.89
CA HIS A 60 3.52 -0.76 -2.25
C HIS A 60 3.93 0.54 -2.94
N LEU A 61 3.17 1.61 -2.75
CA LEU A 61 3.48 2.94 -3.31
C LEU A 61 4.71 3.55 -2.63
N VAL A 62 4.80 3.48 -1.30
CA VAL A 62 5.90 4.10 -0.52
C VAL A 62 7.25 3.57 -0.96
N SER A 63 7.38 2.25 -1.19
CA SER A 63 8.63 1.67 -1.65
C SER A 63 9.08 2.22 -3.01
N ARG A 64 8.15 2.50 -3.93
CA ARG A 64 8.47 3.08 -5.26
C ARG A 64 8.77 4.57 -5.13
N TRP A 65 8.00 5.28 -4.31
CA TRP A 65 8.16 6.72 -4.11
C TRP A 65 9.55 7.09 -3.58
N ILE A 66 10.04 6.37 -2.56
CA ILE A 66 11.38 6.60 -2.00
C ILE A 66 12.47 6.44 -3.07
N ARG A 67 12.36 5.40 -3.93
CA ARG A 67 13.32 5.16 -5.01
C ARG A 67 13.32 6.26 -6.06
N THR A 68 12.14 6.76 -6.43
CA THR A 68 12.02 7.87 -7.39
C THR A 68 12.67 9.14 -6.84
N GLN A 69 12.44 9.47 -5.57
CA GLN A 69 13.07 10.64 -4.93
C GLN A 69 14.60 10.49 -4.85
N GLN A 70 15.09 9.31 -4.48
CA GLN A 70 16.53 9.03 -4.46
C GLN A 70 17.14 9.15 -5.87
N HIS A 71 16.44 8.65 -6.89
CA HIS A 71 16.88 8.76 -8.28
C HIS A 71 16.97 10.21 -8.74
N TYR A 72 15.98 11.05 -8.40
CA TYR A 72 16.02 12.49 -8.69
C TYR A 72 17.17 13.20 -7.95
N TYR A 73 17.50 12.77 -6.73
CA TYR A 73 18.67 13.31 -6.03
C TYR A 73 19.98 12.90 -6.69
N ASP A 74 20.11 11.63 -7.10
CA ASP A 74 21.35 11.09 -7.69
C ASP A 74 21.62 11.60 -9.11
N LYS A 75 20.57 11.85 -9.90
CA LYS A 75 20.66 12.33 -11.29
C LYS A 75 20.64 13.85 -11.42
N ASP A 76 20.16 14.55 -10.39
CA ASP A 76 19.95 16.00 -10.35
C ASP A 76 19.32 16.59 -11.65
N PRO A 77 18.16 16.08 -12.11
CA PRO A 77 17.51 16.63 -13.28
C PRO A 77 16.86 17.98 -12.97
N LYS A 78 16.60 18.79 -14.01
CA LYS A 78 15.80 20.01 -13.90
C LYS A 78 14.43 19.70 -13.26
N ARG A 79 14.10 20.39 -12.16
CA ARG A 79 12.86 20.20 -11.40
C ARG A 79 11.75 21.11 -11.92
N VAL A 80 10.55 20.57 -12.07
CA VAL A 80 9.36 21.33 -12.46
C VAL A 80 8.44 21.42 -11.24
N TYR A 81 8.10 22.65 -10.85
CA TYR A 81 7.21 22.94 -9.73
C TYR A 81 5.90 23.48 -10.30
N TYR A 82 4.82 22.72 -10.15
CA TYR A 82 3.49 23.13 -10.59
C TYR A 82 2.78 23.84 -9.43
N LEU A 83 2.54 25.15 -9.58
CA LEU A 83 1.80 25.97 -8.62
C LEU A 83 0.37 26.15 -9.13
N SER A 84 -0.59 25.67 -8.34
CA SER A 84 -2.02 25.86 -8.60
C SER A 84 -2.73 26.23 -7.31
N LEU A 85 -3.76 27.06 -7.42
CA LEU A 85 -4.65 27.39 -6.29
C LEU A 85 -5.53 26.21 -5.91
N GLU A 86 -5.88 25.37 -6.88
CA GLU A 86 -6.79 24.25 -6.68
C GLU A 86 -6.25 22.97 -7.32
N PHE A 87 -6.49 21.85 -6.65
CA PHE A 87 -6.23 20.52 -7.17
C PHE A 87 -7.42 19.61 -6.84
N TYR A 88 -7.97 18.95 -7.86
CA TYR A 88 -9.14 18.07 -7.70
C TYR A 88 -8.75 16.59 -7.89
N MET A 89 -8.36 15.93 -6.80
CA MET A 89 -7.78 14.57 -6.82
C MET A 89 -8.83 13.46 -6.93
N GLY A 90 -10.04 13.68 -6.40
CA GLY A 90 -11.06 12.64 -6.29
C GLY A 90 -10.64 11.46 -5.39
N ARG A 91 -11.09 10.25 -5.74
CA ARG A 91 -10.81 9.02 -4.98
C ARG A 91 -9.47 8.40 -5.40
N THR A 92 -8.54 8.27 -4.45
CA THR A 92 -7.16 7.85 -4.74
C THR A 92 -6.95 6.35 -4.75
N LEU A 93 -7.64 5.58 -3.89
CA LEU A 93 -7.39 4.14 -3.71
C LEU A 93 -7.49 3.34 -5.02
N THR A 94 -8.61 3.46 -5.75
CA THR A 94 -8.83 2.77 -7.02
C THR A 94 -7.79 3.20 -8.06
N ASN A 95 -7.50 4.50 -8.14
CA ASN A 95 -6.48 5.03 -9.04
C ASN A 95 -5.10 4.44 -8.74
N THR A 96 -4.73 4.33 -7.47
CA THR A 96 -3.47 3.70 -7.06
C THR A 96 -3.43 2.22 -7.39
N MET A 97 -4.50 1.47 -7.13
CA MET A 97 -4.54 0.03 -7.45
C MET A 97 -4.41 -0.24 -8.95
N MET A 98 -5.04 0.59 -9.80
CA MET A 98 -4.89 0.51 -11.25
C MET A 98 -3.46 0.83 -11.70
N ASN A 99 -2.89 1.94 -11.25
CA ASN A 99 -1.52 2.35 -11.65
C ASN A 99 -0.44 1.38 -11.16
N LEU A 100 -0.68 0.66 -10.06
CA LEU A 100 0.23 -0.37 -9.57
C LEU A 100 0.01 -1.72 -10.25
N GLY A 101 -1.14 -1.94 -10.91
CA GLY A 101 -1.51 -3.20 -11.55
C GLY A 101 -2.00 -4.28 -10.56
N VAL A 102 -2.53 -3.88 -9.40
CA VAL A 102 -2.78 -4.78 -8.25
C VAL A 102 -4.27 -4.95 -7.96
N GLN A 103 -5.12 -4.29 -8.73
CA GLN A 103 -6.56 -4.28 -8.52
C GLN A 103 -7.16 -5.69 -8.47
N ALA A 104 -6.84 -6.54 -9.46
CA ALA A 104 -7.37 -7.90 -9.53
C ALA A 104 -6.95 -8.74 -8.29
N THR A 105 -5.69 -8.63 -7.88
CA THR A 105 -5.17 -9.36 -6.72
C THR A 105 -5.80 -8.86 -5.41
N CYS A 106 -6.03 -7.56 -5.27
CA CYS A 106 -6.74 -6.97 -4.13
C CYS A 106 -8.19 -7.43 -4.06
N ASP A 107 -8.90 -7.42 -5.20
CA ASP A 107 -10.29 -7.86 -5.29
C ASP A 107 -10.43 -9.34 -4.92
N GLU A 108 -9.53 -10.20 -5.43
CA GLU A 108 -9.50 -11.62 -5.08
C GLU A 108 -9.18 -11.84 -3.58
N ALA A 109 -8.20 -11.11 -3.05
CA ALA A 109 -7.83 -11.18 -1.64
C ALA A 109 -9.00 -10.79 -0.72
N LEU A 110 -9.70 -9.70 -1.06
CA LEU A 110 -10.84 -9.22 -0.29
C LEU A 110 -12.04 -10.17 -0.40
N TYR A 111 -12.27 -10.75 -1.58
CA TYR A 111 -13.29 -11.76 -1.79
C TYR A 111 -13.05 -12.98 -0.91
N GLN A 112 -11.83 -13.52 -0.89
CA GLN A 112 -11.46 -14.65 -0.03
C GLN A 112 -11.61 -14.32 1.46
N VAL A 113 -11.20 -13.11 1.91
CA VAL A 113 -11.36 -12.69 3.31
C VAL A 113 -12.84 -12.59 3.68
N LYS A 114 -13.68 -12.04 2.79
CA LYS A 114 -15.12 -11.92 3.02
C LYS A 114 -15.83 -13.28 3.03
N TYR A 115 -15.43 -14.21 2.16
CA TYR A 115 -15.98 -15.58 2.14
C TYR A 115 -15.69 -16.34 3.43
N VAL A 116 -14.49 -16.17 4.00
CA VAL A 116 -14.15 -16.75 5.31
C VAL A 116 -15.02 -16.18 6.43
N LEU A 117 -15.48 -14.93 6.33
CA LEU A 117 -16.37 -14.31 7.30
C LEU A 117 -17.84 -14.72 7.12
N GLY A 118 -18.28 -14.98 5.88
CA GLY A 118 -19.64 -15.43 5.57
C GLY A 118 -19.98 -16.86 6.01
N ASN A 119 -18.97 -17.64 6.41
CA ASN A 119 -19.12 -19.01 6.93
C ASN A 119 -18.98 -19.11 8.46
N ASN A 120 -19.05 -18.00 9.20
CA ASN A 120 -19.12 -18.05 10.66
C ASN A 120 -20.60 -18.08 11.12
N PRO A 121 -21.12 -19.23 11.62
CA PRO A 121 -22.51 -19.37 12.06
C PRO A 121 -22.83 -18.66 13.40
N GLN A 122 -22.14 -17.56 13.72
CA GLN A 122 -22.25 -16.85 15.02
C GLN A 122 -22.70 -15.39 14.87
N MET A 123 -23.29 -15.01 13.73
CA MET A 123 -23.95 -13.70 13.54
C MET A 123 -25.36 -13.87 12.93
N THR A 124 -26.18 -14.65 13.63
CA THR A 124 -27.64 -14.48 13.67
C THR A 124 -28.02 -13.93 15.03
#